data_AF-A0A7J8ZV30-F1
#
_entry.id   AF-A0A7J8ZV30-F1
#
_cell.length_a   1.000
_cell.length_b   1.000
_cell.length_c   1.000
_cell.angle_alpha   90.00
_cell.angle_beta   90.00
_cell.angle_gamma   90.00
#
_symmetry.space_group_name_H-M   'P 1'
#
loop_
_entity.id
_entity.type
_entity.pdbx_description
1 polymer ?
#
loop_
_entity_poly.entity_id
_entity_poly.type
_entity_poly.pdbx_seq_one_letter_code
_entity_poly.pdbx_strand_id
1 'polypeptide(L)'
;GIDLVAGGKSKKTKRTAPKSDDIYLKLLVKLYRFLVRRTGSKFNAVILKRLFMSKTNKPPLSLSRLIQFMKGKEDKIAVVVGAVTDDIRVYEVPALKVTAIN
;
A
#
# COMPACT_ATOMS: atom_id res chain seq x y z
N GLY A 1 3.66 36.16 27.46
CA GLY A 1 2.99 34.92 27.03
C GLY A 1 3.80 34.30 25.92
N ILE A 2 3.88 32.97 25.84
CA ILE A 2 4.63 32.28 24.79
C ILE A 2 3.80 32.37 23.51
N ASP A 3 4.32 33.04 22.47
CA ASP A 3 3.68 33.06 21.17
C ASP A 3 3.91 31.72 20.48
N LEU A 4 2.86 30.91 20.40
CA LEU A 4 2.88 29.61 19.77
C LEU A 4 1.97 29.65 18.55
N VAL A 5 2.52 29.32 17.38
CA VAL A 5 1.77 29.19 16.13
C VAL A 5 0.56 28.26 16.36
N ALA A 6 -0.65 28.77 16.14
CA ALA A 6 -1.93 28.10 16.37
C ALA A 6 -2.13 27.52 17.79
N GLY A 7 -1.59 28.16 18.83
CA GLY A 7 -1.78 27.75 20.22
C GLY A 7 -1.11 26.41 20.59
N GLY A 8 -0.10 26.00 19.81
CA GLY A 8 0.71 24.80 20.06
C GLY A 8 0.06 23.45 19.73
N LYS A 9 -1.23 23.42 19.31
CA LYS A 9 -1.94 22.17 18.98
C LYS A 9 -1.88 21.87 17.49
N SER A 10 -1.18 20.80 17.12
CA SER A 10 -1.16 20.29 15.74
C SER A 10 -2.18 19.16 15.52
N LYS A 11 -3.21 19.41 14.72
CA LYS A 11 -4.19 18.38 14.32
C LYS A 11 -3.65 17.57 13.15
N LYS A 12 -3.68 16.24 13.28
CA LYS A 12 -3.35 15.32 12.18
C LYS A 12 -4.63 14.92 11.44
N THR A 13 -4.80 15.42 10.22
CA THR A 13 -5.95 15.12 9.33
C THR A 13 -5.82 13.81 8.56
N LYS A 14 -4.74 13.04 8.76
CA LYS A 14 -4.48 11.76 8.07
C LYS A 14 -5.01 10.57 8.88
N ARG A 15 -5.37 9.49 8.17
CA ARG A 15 -5.71 8.20 8.81
C ARG A 15 -4.50 7.61 9.53
N THR A 16 -4.71 7.22 10.78
CA THR A 16 -3.71 6.61 11.66
C THR A 16 -3.96 5.12 11.93
N ALA A 17 -5.12 4.61 11.51
CA ALA A 17 -5.57 3.23 11.65
C ALA A 17 -6.51 2.87 10.49
N PRO A 18 -6.66 1.58 10.14
CA PRO A 18 -7.67 1.14 9.19
C PRO A 18 -9.07 1.38 9.78
N LYS A 19 -10.03 1.77 8.94
CA LYS A 19 -11.45 1.90 9.34
C LYS A 19 -12.18 0.54 9.33
N SER A 20 -11.68 -0.43 8.55
CA SER A 20 -12.31 -1.74 8.42
C SER A 20 -12.14 -2.56 9.69
N ASP A 21 -13.17 -3.35 10.02
CA ASP A 21 -13.15 -4.25 11.17
C ASP A 21 -12.57 -5.64 10.88
N ASP A 22 -12.20 -5.91 9.63
CA ASP A 22 -11.55 -7.14 9.20
C ASP A 22 -10.30 -7.48 10.05
N ILE A 23 -10.35 -8.68 10.64
CA ILE A 23 -9.32 -9.20 11.54
C ILE A 23 -8.00 -9.42 10.79
N TYR A 24 -8.04 -9.92 9.55
CA TYR A 24 -6.83 -10.17 8.76
C TYR A 24 -6.11 -8.87 8.42
N LEU A 25 -6.85 -7.84 8.04
CA LEU A 25 -6.29 -6.52 7.81
C LEU A 25 -5.67 -5.94 9.09
N LYS A 26 -6.34 -6.09 10.24
CA LYS A 26 -5.83 -5.63 11.55
C LYS A 26 -4.52 -6.33 11.91
N LEU A 27 -4.41 -7.64 11.67
CA LEU A 27 -3.18 -8.41 11.89
C LEU A 27 -2.05 -7.95 10.97
N LEU A 28 -2.33 -7.77 9.69
CA LEU A 28 -1.35 -7.30 8.71
C LEU A 28 -0.82 -5.90 9.07
N VAL A 29 -1.72 -5.01 9.50
CA VAL A 29 -1.37 -3.68 10.00
C VAL A 29 -0.46 -3.77 11.23
N LYS A 30 -0.73 -4.68 12.18
CA LYS A 30 0.14 -4.87 13.36
C LYS A 30 1.56 -5.30 12.94
N LEU A 31 1.67 -6.23 11.99
CA LEU A 31 2.95 -6.68 11.44
C LEU A 31 3.72 -5.52 10.79
N TYR A 32 3.11 -4.79 9.85
CA TYR A 32 3.79 -3.68 9.18
C TYR A 32 4.12 -2.53 10.14
N ARG A 33 3.31 -2.30 11.17
CA ARG A 33 3.60 -1.30 12.21
C ARG A 33 4.81 -1.69 13.05
N PHE A 34 4.95 -2.98 13.37
CA PHE A 34 6.15 -3.52 14.01
C PHE A 34 7.38 -3.36 13.10
N LEU A 35 7.27 -3.76 11.83
CA LEU A 35 8.36 -3.65 10.86
C LEU A 35 8.83 -2.20 10.69
N VAL A 36 7.91 -1.25 10.48
CA VAL A 36 8.25 0.18 10.33
C VAL A 36 9.02 0.70 11.54
N ARG A 37 8.59 0.34 12.75
CA ARG A 37 9.25 0.79 13.98
C ARG A 37 10.65 0.19 14.17
N ARG A 38 10.90 -1.04 13.69
CA ARG A 38 12.16 -1.77 13.93
C ARG A 38 13.17 -1.64 12.80
N THR A 39 12.72 -1.61 11.55
CA THR A 39 13.63 -1.58 10.38
C THR A 39 13.92 -0.19 9.84
N GLY A 40 13.04 0.79 10.09
CA GLY A 40 13.21 2.15 9.54
C GLY A 40 13.11 2.25 8.00
N SER A 41 12.79 1.16 7.29
CA SER A 41 12.68 1.16 5.83
C SER A 41 11.50 2.00 5.35
N LYS A 42 11.78 2.92 4.41
CA LYS A 42 10.76 3.76 3.76
C LYS A 42 9.69 2.93 3.03
N PHE A 43 10.06 1.77 2.50
CA PHE A 43 9.13 0.86 1.81
C PHE A 43 8.00 0.41 2.75
N ASN A 44 8.36 -0.09 3.94
CA ASN A 44 7.38 -0.55 4.93
C ASN A 44 6.45 0.58 5.38
N ALA A 45 6.97 1.81 5.49
CA ALA A 45 6.17 2.98 5.85
C ALA A 45 5.14 3.33 4.77
N VAL A 46 5.51 3.19 3.49
CA VAL A 46 4.59 3.39 2.36
C VAL A 46 3.50 2.32 2.34
N ILE A 47 3.85 1.04 2.52
CA ILE A 47 2.86 -0.05 2.56
C ILE A 47 1.87 0.15 3.71
N LEU A 48 2.35 0.44 4.93
CA LEU A 48 1.49 0.70 6.08
C LEU A 48 0.52 1.87 5.82
N LYS A 49 1.00 2.95 5.20
CA LYS A 49 0.15 4.09 4.83
C LYS A 49 -0.95 3.68 3.84
N ARG A 50 -0.62 2.84 2.84
CA ARG A 50 -1.58 2.35 1.84
C ARG A 50 -2.62 1.40 2.42
N LEU A 51 -2.25 0.57 3.40
CA LEU A 51 -3.21 -0.31 4.11
C LEU A 51 -4.32 0.47 4.84
N PHE A 52 -4.07 1.73 5.25
CA PHE A 52 -5.08 2.57 5.89
C PHE A 52 -6.02 3.28 4.91
N MET A 53 -5.70 3.26 3.61
CA MET A 53 -6.47 3.96 2.59
C MET A 53 -7.87 3.34 2.40
N SER A 54 -8.84 4.16 1.99
CA SER A 54 -10.16 3.68 1.63
C SER A 54 -10.13 2.88 0.32
N LYS A 55 -11.17 2.08 0.07
CA LYS A 55 -11.31 1.29 -1.17
C LYS A 55 -11.16 2.17 -2.43
N THR A 56 -11.77 3.35 -2.47
CA THR A 56 -11.64 4.31 -3.58
C THR A 56 -10.20 4.75 -3.84
N ASN A 57 -9.38 4.85 -2.79
CA ASN A 57 -7.97 5.23 -2.89
C ASN A 57 -7.03 4.02 -3.14
N LYS A 58 -7.59 2.81 -3.25
CA LYS A 58 -6.90 1.58 -3.65
C LYS A 58 -7.49 1.09 -4.98
N PRO A 59 -7.31 1.83 -6.10
CA PRO A 59 -7.89 1.45 -7.38
C PRO A 59 -7.33 0.10 -7.84
N PRO A 60 -8.14 -0.72 -8.55
CA PRO A 60 -7.65 -1.94 -9.15
C PRO A 60 -6.58 -1.65 -10.22
N LEU A 61 -5.58 -2.53 -10.32
CA LEU A 61 -4.54 -2.46 -11.33
C LEU A 61 -4.75 -3.58 -12.35
N SER A 62 -4.82 -3.25 -13.65
CA SER A 62 -4.92 -4.25 -14.71
C SER A 62 -3.61 -5.01 -14.92
N LEU A 63 -3.71 -6.27 -15.35
CA LEU A 63 -2.54 -7.09 -15.70
C LEU A 63 -1.71 -6.46 -16.82
N SER A 64 -2.34 -5.90 -17.85
CA SER A 64 -1.68 -5.17 -18.94
C SER A 64 -0.72 -4.09 -18.42
N ARG A 65 -1.18 -3.31 -17.43
CA ARG A 65 -0.39 -2.22 -16.84
C ARG A 65 0.71 -2.75 -15.92
N LEU A 66 0.45 -3.86 -15.23
CA LEU A 66 1.46 -4.52 -14.40
C LEU A 66 2.62 -5.04 -15.25
N ILE A 67 2.33 -5.70 -16.38
CA ILE A 67 3.33 -6.17 -17.34
C ILE A 67 4.21 -5.01 -17.82
N GLN A 68 3.59 -3.88 -18.19
CA GLN A 68 4.33 -2.70 -18.63
C GLN A 68 5.26 -2.15 -17.55
N PHE A 69 4.85 -2.14 -16.27
CA PHE A 69 5.70 -1.68 -15.18
C PHE A 69 6.85 -2.63 -14.82
N MET A 70 6.70 -3.91 -15.13
CA MET A 70 7.67 -4.97 -14.85
C MET A 70 8.66 -5.19 -16.00
N LYS A 71 8.45 -4.56 -17.16
CA LYS A 71 9.40 -4.59 -18.27
C LYS A 71 10.79 -4.11 -17.82
N GLY A 72 11.82 -4.94 -18.00
CA GLY A 72 13.19 -4.68 -17.56
C GLY A 72 13.45 -4.88 -16.06
N LYS A 73 12.51 -5.49 -15.32
CA LYS A 73 12.62 -5.78 -13.87
C LYS A 73 12.16 -7.20 -13.54
N GLU A 74 12.51 -8.15 -14.39
CA GLU A 74 12.00 -9.54 -14.33
C GLU A 74 12.41 -10.28 -13.04
N ASP A 75 13.58 -9.93 -12.48
CA ASP A 75 14.06 -10.53 -11.22
C ASP A 75 13.36 -10.01 -9.96
N LYS A 76 12.60 -8.91 -10.08
CA LYS A 76 11.97 -8.24 -8.93
C LYS A 76 10.55 -8.72 -8.71
N ILE A 77 10.07 -8.54 -7.48
CA ILE A 77 8.70 -8.87 -7.09
C ILE A 77 7.84 -7.61 -7.18
N ALA A 78 6.73 -7.68 -7.91
CA ALA A 78 5.74 -6.62 -7.98
C ALA A 78 4.84 -6.65 -6.73
N VAL A 79 4.88 -5.59 -5.92
CA VAL A 79 4.04 -5.47 -4.72
C VAL A 79 2.92 -4.45 -4.96
N VAL A 80 1.67 -4.91 -4.94
CA VAL A 80 0.48 -4.09 -5.16
C VAL A 80 -0.38 -4.09 -3.90
N VAL A 81 -0.76 -2.90 -3.44
CA VAL A 81 -1.73 -2.73 -2.34
C VAL A 81 -3.06 -2.32 -2.97
N GLY A 82 -3.86 -3.31 -3.33
CA GLY A 82 -5.07 -3.19 -4.13
C GLY A 82 -5.35 -4.47 -4.91
N ALA A 83 -6.50 -4.50 -5.58
CA ALA A 83 -6.88 -5.62 -6.44
C ALA A 83 -6.07 -5.61 -7.75
N VAL A 84 -5.68 -6.78 -8.23
CA VAL A 84 -5.14 -6.96 -9.57
C VAL A 84 -6.24 -7.60 -10.41
N THR A 85 -6.60 -6.98 -11.53
CA THR A 85 -7.69 -7.43 -12.40
C THR A 85 -7.14 -7.98 -13.69
N ASP A 86 -7.76 -9.04 -14.17
CA ASP A 86 -7.47 -9.61 -15.48
C ASP A 86 -7.78 -8.62 -16.62
N ASP A 87 -7.07 -8.74 -17.74
CA ASP A 87 -7.26 -7.94 -18.94
C ASP A 87 -7.28 -8.84 -20.17
N ILE A 88 -8.49 -9.13 -20.67
CA ILE A 88 -8.77 -10.07 -21.77
C ILE A 88 -8.03 -9.69 -23.06
N ARG A 89 -7.59 -8.43 -23.20
CA ARG A 89 -6.84 -7.96 -24.37
C ARG A 89 -5.39 -8.42 -24.38
N VAL A 90 -4.90 -8.96 -23.27
CA VAL A 90 -3.54 -9.50 -23.14
C VAL A 90 -3.57 -10.98 -23.50
N TYR A 91 -3.00 -11.34 -24.65
CA TYR A 91 -2.97 -12.72 -25.11
C TYR A 91 -1.89 -13.58 -24.45
N GLU A 92 -0.74 -12.96 -24.12
CA GLU A 92 0.37 -13.65 -23.46
C GLU A 92 0.82 -12.88 -22.22
N VAL A 93 0.90 -13.59 -21.10
CA VAL A 93 1.36 -13.05 -19.82
C VAL A 93 2.76 -13.61 -19.55
N PRO A 94 3.80 -12.75 -19.48
CA PRO A 94 5.14 -13.20 -19.11
C PRO A 94 5.15 -13.73 -17.67
N ALA A 95 6.13 -14.57 -17.33
CA ALA A 95 6.29 -15.06 -15.97
C ALA A 95 6.57 -13.89 -15.01
N LEU A 96 5.66 -13.67 -14.05
CA LEU A 96 5.70 -12.53 -13.12
C LEU A 96 5.56 -13.00 -11.67
N LYS A 97 6.37 -12.43 -10.78
CA LYS A 97 6.23 -12.61 -9.33
C LYS A 97 5.44 -11.44 -8.75
N VAL A 98 4.19 -11.69 -8.37
CA VAL A 98 3.28 -10.64 -7.89
C VAL A 98 2.78 -10.97 -6.49
N THR A 99 2.80 -9.98 -5.60
CA THR A 99 2.11 -10.03 -4.31
C THR A 99 1.06 -8.93 -4.28
N ALA A 100 -0.20 -9.29 -4.08
CA ALA A 100 -1.31 -8.36 -3.98
C ALA A 100 -1.97 -8.45 -2.60
N ILE A 101 -2.32 -7.29 -2.02
CA ILE A 101 -3.01 -7.19 -0.74
C ILE A 101 -4.35 -6.50 -0.97
N ASN A 102 -5.45 -7.22 -0.74
CA ASN A 102 -6.83 -6.72 -0.85
C ASN A 102 -7.28 -6.07 0.47
#